data_AF-A0A1M3E3K1-F1
#
_entry.id   AF-A0A1M3E3K1-F1
#
_cell.length_a   1.000
_cell.length_b   1.000
_cell.length_c   1.000
_cell.angle_alpha   90.00
_cell.angle_beta   90.00
_cell.angle_gamma   90.00
#
_symmetry.space_group_name_H-M   'P 1'
#
loop_
_entity.id
_entity.type
_entity.pdbx_description
1 polymer ?
#
loop_
_entity_poly.entity_id
_entity_poly.type
_entity_poly.pdbx_seq_one_letter_code
_entity_poly.pdbx_strand_id
1 'polypeptide(L)'
;MFKNMALFIVAFMLFLPLSVVNVGVVICTGSGAISKRFSGYFLSSAKSIDKFANVEFRSLWGLTMIANKYRDDHFPFGNFGHTVSYVLGKNKEVGKLSTAGIYLVKLLNLIDKDHVEKAVKITEDNLKR
;
A
#
# COMPACT_ATOMS: atom_id res chain seq x y z
N MET A 1 -15.39 -22.52 -9.72
CA MET A 1 -15.27 -21.15 -10.25
C MET A 1 -16.32 -20.21 -9.65
N PHE A 2 -17.63 -20.43 -9.87
CA PHE A 2 -18.71 -19.59 -9.34
C PHE A 2 -18.68 -19.39 -7.81
N LYS A 3 -18.42 -20.44 -7.03
CA LYS A 3 -18.30 -20.35 -5.56
C LYS A 3 -17.22 -19.36 -5.10
N ASN A 4 -16.03 -19.42 -5.69
CA ASN A 4 -14.90 -18.56 -5.31
C ASN A 4 -15.17 -17.11 -5.73
N MET A 5 -15.81 -16.91 -6.87
CA MET A 5 -16.22 -15.59 -7.34
C MET A 5 -17.30 -14.98 -6.43
N ALA A 6 -18.28 -15.78 -5.98
CA ALA A 6 -19.28 -15.34 -5.00
C ALA A 6 -18.63 -14.95 -3.66
N LEU A 7 -17.70 -15.77 -3.14
CA LEU A 7 -16.94 -15.45 -1.93
C LEU A 7 -16.18 -14.13 -2.06
N PHE A 8 -15.53 -13.90 -3.20
CA PHE A 8 -14.83 -12.65 -3.50
C PHE A 8 -15.78 -11.44 -3.50
N ILE A 9 -16.92 -11.55 -4.19
CA ILE A 9 -17.93 -10.48 -4.26
C ILE A 9 -18.46 -10.15 -2.86
N VAL A 10 -18.81 -11.17 -2.07
CA VAL A 10 -19.30 -11.00 -0.70
C VAL A 10 -18.21 -10.35 0.18
N ALA A 11 -16.95 -10.77 0.06
CA ALA A 11 -15.86 -10.17 0.82
C ALA A 11 -15.68 -8.68 0.50
N PHE A 12 -15.71 -8.30 -0.79
CA PHE A 12 -15.62 -6.89 -1.20
C PHE A 12 -16.84 -6.07 -0.73
N MET A 13 -18.05 -6.63 -0.83
CA MET A 13 -19.26 -5.96 -0.32
C MET A 13 -19.24 -5.75 1.19
N LEU A 14 -18.69 -6.70 1.95
CA LEU A 14 -18.61 -6.61 3.41
C LEU A 14 -17.46 -5.71 3.88
N PHE A 15 -16.35 -5.61 3.14
CA PHE A 15 -15.16 -4.88 3.57
C PHE A 15 -15.45 -3.40 3.90
N LEU A 16 -16.15 -2.69 3.01
CA LEU A 16 -16.44 -1.27 3.19
C LEU A 16 -17.36 -0.96 4.39
N PRO A 17 -18.55 -1.58 4.54
CA PRO A 17 -19.42 -1.32 5.69
C PRO A 17 -18.77 -1.76 7.02
N LEU A 18 -18.08 -2.90 7.05
CA LEU A 18 -17.39 -3.36 8.25
C LEU A 18 -16.24 -2.43 8.65
N SER A 19 -15.51 -1.86 7.68
CA SER A 19 -14.46 -0.87 7.96
C SER A 19 -15.01 0.36 8.67
N VAL A 20 -16.18 0.86 8.24
CA VAL A 20 -16.84 2.02 8.88
C VAL A 20 -17.30 1.67 10.30
N VAL A 21 -17.98 0.53 10.48
CA VAL A 21 -18.43 0.07 11.80
C VAL A 21 -17.23 -0.10 12.75
N ASN A 22 -16.13 -0.67 12.26
CA ASN A 22 -14.93 -0.91 13.05
C ASN A 22 -14.28 0.39 13.53
N VAL A 23 -14.30 1.46 12.73
CA VAL A 23 -13.84 2.80 13.19
C VAL A 23 -14.64 3.25 14.42
N GLY A 24 -15.97 3.09 14.39
CA GLY A 24 -16.84 3.40 15.53
C GLY A 24 -16.49 2.59 16.78
N VAL A 25 -16.28 1.29 16.63
CA VAL A 25 -15.88 0.40 17.74
C VAL A 25 -14.56 0.84 18.37
N VAL A 26 -13.53 1.14 17.57
CA VAL A 26 -12.20 1.57 18.06
C VAL A 26 -12.28 2.89 18.84
N ILE A 27 -13.11 3.82 18.38
CA ILE A 27 -13.32 5.10 19.06
C ILE A 27 -14.02 4.88 20.41
N CYS A 28 -15.08 4.08 20.43
CA CYS A 28 -15.91 3.87 21.63
C CYS A 28 -15.25 2.99 22.69
N THR A 29 -14.41 2.01 22.31
CA THR A 29 -13.85 1.01 23.24
C THR A 29 -12.41 1.28 23.67
N GLY A 30 -11.69 2.15 22.96
CA GLY A 30 -10.29 2.44 23.28
C GLY A 30 -10.10 3.18 24.61
N SER A 31 -8.85 3.22 25.08
CA SER A 31 -8.38 4.06 26.19
C SER A 31 -7.41 5.15 25.68
N GLY A 32 -7.38 6.34 26.31
CA GLY A 32 -6.54 7.50 25.88
C GLY A 32 -7.24 8.58 25.04
N ALA A 33 -6.50 9.51 24.44
CA ALA A 33 -7.10 10.61 23.66
C ALA A 33 -7.68 10.11 22.32
N ILE A 34 -8.91 10.50 22.01
CA ILE A 34 -9.65 10.09 20.79
C ILE A 34 -8.84 10.41 19.52
N SER A 35 -8.23 11.59 19.44
CA SER A 35 -7.43 12.05 18.30
C SER A 35 -6.25 11.10 17.99
N LYS A 36 -5.54 10.64 19.04
CA LYS A 36 -4.39 9.74 18.90
C LYS A 36 -4.83 8.36 18.42
N ARG A 37 -5.95 7.84 18.93
CA ARG A 37 -6.51 6.55 18.48
C ARG A 37 -6.93 6.61 17.02
N PHE A 38 -7.63 7.68 16.64
CA PHE A 38 -8.09 7.90 15.28
C PHE A 38 -6.90 7.92 14.32
N SER A 39 -5.94 8.80 14.56
CA SER A 39 -4.73 8.92 13.73
C SER A 39 -3.95 7.59 13.62
N GLY A 40 -3.74 6.91 14.75
CA GLY A 40 -3.03 5.62 14.77
C GLY A 40 -3.78 4.52 14.01
N TYR A 41 -5.10 4.43 14.16
CA TYR A 41 -5.93 3.48 13.45
C TYR A 41 -5.89 3.70 11.94
N PHE A 42 -6.13 4.92 11.47
CA PHE A 42 -6.09 5.22 10.03
C PHE A 42 -4.71 5.00 9.42
N LEU A 43 -3.64 5.36 10.14
CA LEU A 43 -2.29 5.08 9.68
C LEU A 43 -2.03 3.57 9.55
N SER A 44 -2.44 2.78 10.54
CA SER A 44 -2.29 1.32 10.49
C SER A 44 -3.12 0.71 9.36
N SER A 45 -4.38 1.12 9.21
CA SER A 45 -5.27 0.65 8.14
C SER A 45 -4.73 1.04 6.77
N ALA A 46 -4.24 2.28 6.58
CA ALA A 46 -3.63 2.72 5.34
C ALA A 46 -2.41 1.86 4.98
N LYS A 47 -1.53 1.57 5.93
CA LYS A 47 -0.37 0.67 5.71
C LYS A 47 -0.80 -0.76 5.34
N SER A 48 -1.83 -1.30 5.99
CA SER A 48 -2.35 -2.63 5.68
C SER A 48 -2.95 -2.70 4.28
N ILE A 49 -3.74 -1.68 3.90
CA ILE A 49 -4.33 -1.58 2.56
C ILE A 49 -3.23 -1.42 1.51
N ASP A 50 -2.19 -0.62 1.77
CA ASP A 50 -1.05 -0.42 0.87
C ASP A 50 -0.29 -1.74 0.63
N LYS A 51 -0.02 -2.52 1.69
CA LYS A 51 0.58 -3.87 1.56
C LYS A 51 -0.32 -4.83 0.80
N PHE A 52 -1.62 -4.85 1.11
CA PHE A 52 -2.58 -5.69 0.39
C PHE A 52 -2.60 -5.33 -1.10
N ALA A 53 -2.68 -4.05 -1.44
CA ALA A 53 -2.71 -3.58 -2.82
C ALA A 53 -1.43 -3.94 -3.59
N ASN A 54 -0.27 -3.95 -2.94
CA ASN A 54 0.98 -4.42 -3.56
C ASN A 54 0.91 -5.90 -3.97
N VAL A 55 0.24 -6.74 -3.17
CA VAL A 55 0.08 -8.17 -3.45
C VAL A 55 -1.04 -8.44 -4.45
N GLU A 56 -2.24 -7.95 -4.15
CA GLU A 56 -3.46 -8.21 -4.92
C GLU A 56 -3.32 -7.75 -6.37
N PHE A 57 -2.79 -6.53 -6.57
CA PHE A 57 -2.69 -5.91 -7.88
C PHE A 57 -1.29 -6.01 -8.49
N ARG A 58 -0.45 -6.94 -8.03
CA ARG A 58 0.97 -7.07 -8.47
C ARG A 58 1.14 -7.05 -9.99
N SER A 59 0.25 -7.75 -10.71
CA SER A 59 0.31 -7.86 -12.18
C SER A 59 -0.06 -6.54 -12.85
N LEU A 60 -1.09 -5.86 -12.33
CA LEU A 60 -1.52 -4.55 -12.81
C LEU A 60 -0.45 -3.50 -12.55
N TRP A 61 0.10 -3.45 -11.33
CA TRP A 61 1.17 -2.51 -10.97
C TRP A 61 2.43 -2.76 -11.79
N GLY A 62 2.86 -4.02 -11.94
CA GLY A 62 4.04 -4.35 -12.74
C GLY A 62 3.89 -3.97 -14.21
N LEU A 63 2.69 -4.07 -14.78
CA LEU A 63 2.42 -3.65 -16.16
C LEU A 63 2.34 -2.13 -16.33
N THR A 64 1.78 -1.42 -15.35
CA THR A 64 1.46 0.00 -15.49
C THR A 64 2.53 0.92 -14.92
N MET A 65 3.21 0.53 -13.83
CA MET A 65 4.13 1.39 -13.07
C MET A 65 5.62 1.17 -13.40
N ILE A 66 5.99 0.01 -13.94
CA ILE A 66 7.39 -0.34 -14.22
C ILE A 66 7.67 -0.22 -15.72
N ALA A 67 8.66 0.59 -16.08
CA ALA A 67 9.17 0.66 -17.44
C ALA A 67 10.01 -0.60 -17.73
N ASN A 68 9.73 -1.26 -18.85
CA ASN A 68 10.50 -2.44 -19.29
C ASN A 68 10.64 -3.51 -18.20
N LYS A 69 9.51 -3.97 -17.63
CA LYS A 69 9.44 -4.98 -16.54
C LYS A 69 10.19 -6.30 -16.78
N TYR A 70 10.68 -6.53 -17.99
CA TYR A 70 11.41 -7.74 -18.39
C TYR A 70 12.93 -7.61 -18.21
N ARG A 71 13.42 -6.47 -17.70
CA ARG A 71 14.84 -6.30 -17.36
C ARG A 71 15.10 -6.77 -15.94
N ASP A 72 16.25 -7.39 -15.69
CA ASP A 72 16.55 -8.08 -14.42
C ASP A 72 16.78 -7.14 -13.22
N ASP A 73 16.90 -5.83 -13.47
CA ASP A 73 17.27 -4.82 -12.47
C ASP A 73 16.07 -4.04 -11.89
N HIS A 74 14.85 -4.48 -12.14
CA HIS A 74 13.65 -3.88 -11.55
C HIS A 74 13.28 -4.51 -10.21
N PHE A 75 12.58 -3.75 -9.37
CA PHE A 75 12.06 -4.26 -8.11
C PHE A 75 10.58 -4.65 -8.26
N PRO A 76 10.21 -5.95 -8.18
CA PRO A 76 8.86 -6.39 -8.50
C PRO A 76 7.84 -6.09 -7.39
N PHE A 77 6.58 -5.84 -7.80
CA PHE A 77 5.42 -5.85 -6.90
C PHE A 77 5.05 -7.28 -6.49
N GLY A 78 4.39 -7.42 -5.33
CA GLY A 78 3.81 -8.69 -4.89
C GLY A 78 4.38 -9.31 -3.61
N ASN A 79 5.38 -8.69 -2.98
CA ASN A 79 5.88 -9.14 -1.68
C ASN A 79 4.99 -8.61 -0.54
N PHE A 80 4.38 -9.50 0.24
CA PHE A 80 3.47 -9.15 1.34
C PHE A 80 4.10 -8.27 2.43
N GLY A 81 5.41 -8.33 2.61
CA GLY A 81 6.14 -7.47 3.54
C GLY A 81 6.21 -6.00 3.08
N HIS A 82 6.02 -5.73 1.79
CA HIS A 82 6.28 -4.46 1.16
C HIS A 82 4.98 -3.71 0.80
N THR A 83 5.05 -2.37 0.87
CA THR A 83 4.00 -1.47 0.38
C THR A 83 4.20 -1.12 -1.10
N VAL A 84 3.15 -0.61 -1.76
CA VAL A 84 3.26 -0.05 -3.12
C VAL A 84 4.24 1.12 -3.11
N SER A 85 4.14 1.99 -2.09
CA SER A 85 5.04 3.13 -1.88
C SER A 85 6.51 2.74 -1.80
N TYR A 86 6.84 1.63 -1.11
CA TYR A 86 8.20 1.09 -1.04
C TYR A 86 8.71 0.62 -2.41
N VAL A 87 7.92 -0.20 -3.11
CA VAL A 87 8.29 -0.73 -4.43
C VAL A 87 8.49 0.39 -5.45
N LEU A 88 7.62 1.40 -5.44
CA LEU A 88 7.77 2.59 -6.28
C LEU A 88 9.06 3.36 -5.95
N GLY A 89 9.38 3.52 -4.67
CA GLY A 89 10.62 4.15 -4.22
C GLY A 89 11.87 3.41 -4.70
N LYS A 90 11.95 2.09 -4.52
CA LYS A 90 13.08 1.28 -5.03
C LYS A 90 13.24 1.41 -6.53
N ASN A 91 12.15 1.36 -7.30
CA ASN A 91 12.24 1.53 -8.75
C ASN A 91 12.55 2.98 -9.18
N LYS A 92 12.22 3.98 -8.35
CA LYS A 92 12.62 5.37 -8.58
C LYS A 92 14.14 5.50 -8.49
N GLU A 93 14.76 4.90 -7.48
CA GLU A 93 16.23 4.94 -7.25
C GLU A 93 17.01 4.41 -8.47
N VAL A 94 16.50 3.36 -9.11
CA VAL A 94 17.14 2.71 -10.27
C VAL A 94 16.61 3.18 -11.63
N GLY A 95 15.73 4.18 -11.66
CA GLY A 95 15.18 4.75 -12.90
C GLY A 95 14.32 3.78 -13.72
N LYS A 96 13.54 2.92 -13.06
CA LYS A 96 12.71 1.86 -13.68
C LYS A 96 11.20 2.15 -13.66
N LEU A 97 10.81 3.36 -13.30
CA LEU A 97 9.40 3.75 -13.33
C LEU A 97 8.95 4.08 -14.76
N SER A 98 7.74 3.66 -15.11
CA SER A 98 7.03 4.14 -16.29
C SER A 98 6.58 5.60 -16.08
N THR A 99 6.06 6.25 -17.12
CA THR A 99 5.45 7.58 -17.01
C THR A 99 4.33 7.61 -15.96
N ALA A 100 3.49 6.57 -15.92
CA ALA A 100 2.44 6.45 -14.91
C ALA A 100 3.01 6.25 -13.50
N GLY A 101 4.07 5.45 -13.36
CA GLY A 101 4.80 5.28 -12.10
C GLY A 101 5.39 6.60 -11.58
N ILE A 102 6.00 7.39 -12.46
CA ILE A 102 6.54 8.72 -12.12
C ILE A 102 5.42 9.66 -11.66
N TYR A 103 4.27 9.66 -12.35
CA TYR A 103 3.12 10.48 -11.97
C TYR A 103 2.58 10.10 -10.59
N LEU A 104 2.42 8.79 -10.33
CA LEU A 104 1.94 8.31 -9.03
C LEU A 104 2.92 8.66 -7.90
N VAL A 105 4.23 8.52 -8.12
CA VAL A 105 5.26 8.96 -7.17
C VAL A 105 5.14 10.45 -6.87
N LYS A 106 4.94 11.29 -7.89
CA LYS A 106 4.75 12.74 -7.68
C LYS A 106 3.49 13.03 -6.87
N LEU A 107 2.39 12.33 -7.12
CA LEU A 107 1.15 12.48 -6.37
C LEU A 107 1.36 12.11 -4.89
N LEU A 108 2.02 10.97 -4.61
CA LEU A 108 2.32 10.55 -3.25
C LEU A 108 3.23 11.56 -2.54
N ASN A 109 4.28 12.04 -3.21
CA ASN A 109 5.20 13.03 -2.66
C ASN A 109 4.58 14.43 -2.50
N LEU A 110 3.47 14.72 -3.19
CA LEU A 110 2.67 15.93 -3.00
C LEU A 110 1.81 15.84 -1.72
N ILE A 111 1.24 14.67 -1.45
CA ILE A 111 0.40 14.42 -0.27
C ILE A 111 1.27 14.38 1.01
N ASP A 112 2.39 13.67 0.96
CA ASP A 112 3.38 13.61 2.03
C ASP A 112 4.76 13.81 1.43
N LYS A 113 5.46 14.87 1.82
CA LYS A 113 6.76 15.21 1.24
C LYS A 113 7.73 14.03 1.34
N ASP A 114 8.35 13.65 0.23
CA ASP A 114 9.31 12.54 0.14
C ASP A 114 8.73 11.19 0.63
N HIS A 115 7.43 10.96 0.39
CA HIS A 115 6.69 9.79 0.87
C HIS A 115 7.35 8.46 0.48
N VAL A 116 7.70 8.28 -0.79
CA VAL A 116 8.26 7.01 -1.27
C VAL A 116 9.69 6.79 -0.79
N GLU A 117 10.47 7.86 -0.62
CA GLU A 117 11.81 7.84 -0.06
C GLU A 117 11.78 7.45 1.43
N LYS A 118 10.85 8.03 2.18
CA LYS A 118 10.60 7.63 3.58
C LYS A 118 10.21 6.16 3.67
N ALA A 119 9.35 5.68 2.76
CA ALA A 119 8.94 4.28 2.73
C ALA A 119 10.12 3.33 2.51
N VAL A 120 11.04 3.67 1.58
CA VAL A 120 12.31 2.93 1.38
C VAL A 120 13.13 2.93 2.65
N LYS A 121 13.45 4.11 3.20
CA LYS A 121 14.28 4.24 4.39
C LYS A 121 13.75 3.44 5.58
N ILE A 122 12.46 3.60 5.90
CA ILE A 122 11.83 2.91 7.04
C ILE A 122 11.87 1.39 6.85
N THR A 123 11.61 0.89 5.64
CA THR A 123 11.58 -0.54 5.37
C THR A 123 12.98 -1.14 5.48
N GLU A 124 13.98 -0.50 4.87
CA GLU A 124 15.38 -0.94 4.91
C GLU A 124 15.94 -0.89 6.35
N ASP A 125 15.61 0.14 7.13
CA ASP A 125 16.00 0.24 8.54
C ASP A 125 15.37 -0.87 9.38
N ASN A 126 14.13 -1.28 9.08
CA ASN A 126 13.46 -2.40 9.76
C ASN A 126 14.06 -3.76 9.37
N LEU A 127 14.59 -3.92 8.17
CA LEU A 127 15.23 -5.17 7.72
C LEU A 127 16.63 -5.37 8.33
N LYS A 128 17.26 -4.30 8.85
CA LYS A 128 18.58 -4.34 9.50
C LYS A 128 18.53 -4.60 11.00
N ARG A 129 17.35 -4.59 11.61
CA ARG A 129 17.13 -4.87 13.04
C ARG A 129 16.76 -6.33 13.24
#